data_AF-A0A6P0NQ50-F1
#
_entry.id   AF-A0A6P0NQ50-F1
#
_cell.length_a   1.000
_cell.length_b   1.000
_cell.length_c   1.000
_cell.angle_alpha   90.00
_cell.angle_beta   90.00
_cell.angle_gamma   90.00
#
_symmetry.space_group_name_H-M   'P 1'
#
loop_
_entity.id
_entity.type
_entity.pdbx_description
1 polymer ?
#
loop_
_entity_poly.entity_id
_entity_poly.type
_entity_poly.pdbx_seq_one_letter_code
_entity_poly.pdbx_strand_id
1 'polypeptide(L)'
;MEENSKKLCVVIDTNTWRQDSNILLKTPLGGALLYCLKQNNGYLGLPEVIENEVLKHTIKDGCKAVEQINSNFKKIEIIMGKRSNYQVPDESQIKDAIESRMKEIEPWIKRVPFTFEHAKSALQRVDEGTPPNGEKNQQFKDSAIWEAILSLLKENYEVHFITKDEGFFEDKNCNRLAKNLCQ
;
A
#
# COMPACT_ATOMS: atom_id res chain seq x y z
N MET A 1 11.35 33.35 -14.47
CA MET A 1 11.47 31.92 -14.83
C MET A 1 11.21 31.16 -13.55
N GLU A 2 9.97 30.78 -13.28
CA GLU A 2 9.68 29.88 -12.17
C GLU A 2 10.26 28.51 -12.55
N GLU A 3 11.23 28.03 -11.76
CA GLU A 3 11.63 26.64 -11.83
C GLU A 3 10.37 25.78 -11.69
N ASN A 4 10.15 24.91 -12.66
CA ASN A 4 9.02 23.98 -12.70
C ASN A 4 9.24 22.94 -11.59
N SER A 5 9.01 23.33 -10.34
CA SER A 5 9.24 22.49 -9.16
C SER A 5 8.28 21.32 -9.21
N LYS A 6 8.84 20.10 -9.32
CA LYS A 6 8.06 18.87 -9.28
C LYS A 6 7.29 18.80 -7.95
N LYS A 7 6.07 18.29 -7.99
CA LYS A 7 5.28 18.07 -6.76
C LYS A 7 5.73 16.79 -6.08
N LEU A 8 5.87 16.79 -4.76
CA LEU A 8 6.20 15.58 -4.01
C LEU A 8 5.06 14.56 -4.13
N CYS A 9 5.38 13.32 -4.47
CA CYS A 9 4.44 12.20 -4.49
C CYS A 9 5.07 10.99 -3.80
N VAL A 10 4.46 10.50 -2.73
CA VAL A 10 4.96 9.32 -2.02
C VAL A 10 4.09 8.13 -2.38
N VAL A 11 4.70 7.06 -2.89
CA VAL A 11 4.02 5.78 -3.14
C VAL A 11 4.53 4.79 -2.11
N ILE A 12 3.62 4.10 -1.41
CA ILE A 12 3.99 3.12 -0.39
C ILE A 12 3.52 1.75 -0.88
N ASP A 13 4.42 0.77 -0.88
CA ASP A 13 4.09 -0.62 -1.20
C ASP A 13 3.05 -1.22 -0.22
N THR A 14 2.21 -2.13 -0.71
CA THR A 14 1.17 -2.81 0.05
C THR A 14 1.71 -3.41 1.36
N ASN A 15 2.88 -4.07 1.35
CA ASN A 15 3.40 -4.69 2.57
C ASN A 15 3.81 -3.66 3.63
N THR A 16 4.18 -2.46 3.20
CA THR A 16 4.51 -1.36 4.11
C THR A 16 3.26 -0.69 4.67
N TRP A 17 2.17 -0.61 3.90
CA TRP A 17 0.85 -0.19 4.39
C TRP A 17 0.28 -1.10 5.47
N ARG A 18 0.51 -2.41 5.34
CA ARG A 18 -0.06 -3.44 6.21
C ARG A 18 0.66 -3.62 7.54
N GLN A 19 1.86 -3.08 7.69
CA GLN A 19 2.58 -3.17 8.97
C GLN A 19 1.77 -2.48 10.07
N ASP A 20 1.75 -3.07 11.26
CA ASP A 20 1.04 -2.52 12.44
C ASP A 20 1.40 -1.06 12.73
N SER A 21 2.61 -0.64 12.33
CA SER A 21 3.11 0.72 12.43
C SER A 21 2.52 1.71 11.42
N ASN A 22 1.73 1.28 10.43
CA ASN A 22 1.21 2.08 9.32
C ASN A 22 -0.24 1.76 8.89
N ILE A 23 -0.98 0.90 9.61
CA ILE A 23 -2.34 0.48 9.22
C ILE A 23 -3.22 1.68 8.86
N LEU A 24 -3.63 1.74 7.58
CA LEU A 24 -4.45 2.80 6.98
C LEU A 24 -3.97 4.23 7.30
N LEU A 25 -2.67 4.39 7.55
CA LEU A 25 -2.04 5.63 8.01
C LEU A 25 -2.69 6.21 9.29
N LYS A 26 -3.33 5.38 10.13
CA LYS A 26 -3.96 5.80 11.40
C LYS A 26 -2.98 5.82 12.58
N THR A 27 -1.77 5.34 12.38
CA THR A 27 -0.71 5.35 13.39
C THR A 27 -0.03 6.71 13.48
N PRO A 28 0.75 7.00 14.55
CA PRO A 28 1.52 8.23 14.64
C PRO A 28 2.44 8.47 13.42
N LEU A 29 3.04 7.40 12.89
CA LEU A 29 3.90 7.48 11.71
C LEU A 29 3.10 7.84 10.44
N GLY A 30 1.96 7.19 10.23
CA GLY A 30 1.07 7.52 9.11
C GLY A 30 0.51 8.94 9.20
N GLY A 31 0.13 9.38 10.40
CA GLY A 31 -0.29 10.76 10.66
C GLY A 31 0.81 11.78 10.39
N ALA A 32 2.05 11.50 10.80
CA ALA A 32 3.20 12.34 10.50
C ALA A 32 3.47 12.44 9.00
N LEU A 33 3.38 11.33 8.26
CA LEU A 33 3.51 11.33 6.80
C LEU A 33 2.44 12.22 6.14
N LEU A 34 1.17 12.03 6.49
CA LEU A 34 0.07 12.84 5.95
C LEU A 34 0.23 14.33 6.28
N TYR A 35 0.70 14.65 7.49
CA TYR A 35 1.03 16.01 7.88
C TYR A 35 2.15 16.60 7.01
N CYS A 36 3.24 15.86 6.80
CA CYS A 36 4.33 16.28 5.94
C CYS A 36 3.89 16.49 4.48
N LEU A 37 3.09 15.57 3.93
CA LEU A 37 2.51 15.72 2.59
C LEU A 37 1.67 16.99 2.48
N LYS A 38 0.82 17.24 3.49
CA LYS A 38 -0.01 18.46 3.55
C LYS A 38 0.84 19.73 3.58
N GLN A 39 1.91 19.78 4.38
CA GLN A 39 2.77 20.97 4.48
C GLN A 39 3.52 21.27 3.17
N ASN A 40 3.89 20.24 2.41
CA ASN A 40 4.64 20.37 1.16
C ASN A 40 3.75 20.41 -0.10
N ASN A 41 2.43 20.52 0.06
CA ASN A 41 1.47 20.41 -1.05
C ASN A 41 1.70 19.15 -1.92
N GLY A 42 2.11 18.06 -1.26
CA GLY A 42 2.43 16.78 -1.86
C GLY A 42 1.25 15.80 -1.79
N TYR A 43 1.42 14.67 -2.46
CA TYR A 43 0.40 13.64 -2.60
C TYR A 43 0.90 12.29 -2.13
N LEU A 44 -0.05 11.45 -1.73
CA LEU A 44 0.11 10.02 -1.59
C LEU A 44 -0.31 9.38 -2.91
N GLY A 45 0.66 8.93 -3.70
CA GLY A 45 0.41 8.19 -4.92
C GLY A 45 -0.16 6.81 -4.58
N LEU A 46 -1.36 6.53 -5.10
CA LEU A 46 -2.07 5.29 -4.84
C LEU A 46 -2.42 4.59 -6.16
N PRO A 47 -1.52 3.72 -6.66
CA PRO A 47 -1.85 2.80 -7.74
C PRO A 47 -3.04 1.92 -7.38
N GLU A 48 -3.94 1.72 -8.33
CA GLU A 48 -5.13 0.87 -8.15
C GLU A 48 -4.78 -0.55 -7.70
N VAL A 49 -3.66 -1.10 -8.18
CA VAL A 49 -3.15 -2.42 -7.76
C VAL A 49 -2.85 -2.45 -6.26
N ILE A 50 -2.24 -1.39 -5.73
CA ILE A 50 -1.94 -1.25 -4.29
C ILE A 50 -3.23 -1.02 -3.51
N GLU A 51 -4.12 -0.12 -3.97
CA GLU A 51 -5.40 0.16 -3.31
C GLU A 51 -6.22 -1.11 -3.11
N ASN A 52 -6.43 -1.88 -4.18
CA ASN A 52 -7.18 -3.13 -4.14
C ASN A 52 -6.57 -4.14 -3.17
N GLU A 53 -5.24 -4.22 -3.11
CA GLU A 53 -4.55 -5.15 -2.22
C GLU A 53 -4.64 -4.70 -0.75
N VAL A 54 -4.38 -3.42 -0.46
CA VAL A 54 -4.51 -2.85 0.89
C VAL A 54 -5.93 -3.05 1.43
N LEU A 55 -6.96 -2.74 0.64
CA LEU A 55 -8.36 -2.91 1.05
C LEU A 55 -8.69 -4.38 1.33
N LYS A 56 -8.38 -5.28 0.38
CA LYS A 56 -8.64 -6.71 0.50
C LYS A 56 -7.98 -7.31 1.75
N HIS A 57 -6.71 -6.98 1.97
CA HIS A 57 -5.96 -7.53 3.09
C HIS A 57 -6.39 -6.94 4.43
N THR A 58 -6.69 -5.65 4.50
CA THR A 58 -7.15 -5.01 5.74
C THR A 58 -8.49 -5.57 6.20
N ILE A 59 -9.44 -5.80 5.29
CA ILE A 59 -10.71 -6.48 5.61
C ILE A 59 -10.44 -7.88 6.15
N LYS A 60 -9.62 -8.66 5.44
CA LYS A 60 -9.27 -10.04 5.82
C LYS A 60 -8.62 -10.10 7.21
N ASP A 61 -7.68 -9.21 7.49
CA ASP A 61 -6.95 -9.17 8.76
C ASP A 61 -7.88 -8.70 9.90
N GLY A 62 -8.80 -7.77 9.65
CA GLY A 62 -9.86 -7.39 10.59
C GLY A 62 -10.81 -8.54 10.93
N CYS A 63 -11.31 -9.27 9.94
CA CYS A 63 -12.18 -10.43 10.18
C CYS A 63 -11.47 -11.54 10.98
N LYS A 64 -10.19 -11.81 10.68
CA LYS A 64 -9.39 -12.76 11.46
C LYS A 64 -9.23 -12.31 12.92
N ALA A 65 -9.03 -11.02 13.18
CA ALA A 65 -8.94 -10.51 14.55
C ALA A 65 -10.26 -10.74 15.31
N VAL A 66 -11.40 -10.54 14.65
CA VAL A 66 -12.73 -10.84 15.21
C VAL A 66 -12.88 -12.33 15.55
N GLU A 67 -12.48 -13.22 14.64
CA GLU A 67 -12.49 -14.67 14.88
C GLU A 67 -11.58 -15.07 16.05
N GLN A 68 -10.39 -14.48 16.14
CA GLN A 68 -9.46 -14.71 17.25
C GLN A 68 -10.01 -14.23 18.58
N ILE A 69 -10.65 -13.06 18.63
CA ILE A 69 -11.33 -12.57 19.84
C ILE A 69 -12.42 -13.56 20.24
N ASN A 70 -13.31 -13.94 19.32
CA ASN A 70 -14.41 -14.86 19.62
C ASN A 70 -13.92 -16.24 20.12
N SER A 71 -12.93 -16.81 19.45
CA SER A 71 -12.37 -18.12 19.82
C SER A 71 -11.66 -18.09 21.17
N ASN A 72 -10.90 -17.04 21.47
CA ASN A 72 -10.23 -16.89 22.76
C ASN A 72 -11.21 -16.55 23.88
N PHE A 73 -12.25 -15.75 23.62
CA PHE A 73 -13.28 -15.43 24.60
C PHE A 73 -14.08 -16.68 25.01
N LYS A 74 -14.38 -17.57 24.05
CA LYS A 74 -15.02 -18.86 24.32
C LYS A 74 -14.19 -19.74 25.27
N LYS A 75 -12.86 -19.73 25.15
CA LYS A 75 -11.97 -20.46 26.09
C LYS A 75 -12.07 -19.89 27.50
N ILE A 76 -12.10 -18.56 27.63
CA ILE A 76 -12.25 -17.88 28.93
C ILE A 76 -13.62 -18.17 29.55
N GLU A 77 -14.69 -18.15 28.74
CA GLU A 77 -16.05 -18.47 29.17
C GLU A 77 -16.15 -19.87 29.77
N ILE A 78 -15.50 -20.87 29.15
CA ILE A 78 -15.44 -22.25 29.67
C ILE A 78 -14.77 -22.29 31.06
N ILE A 79 -13.72 -21.50 31.28
CA ILE A 79 -12.98 -21.46 32.55
C ILE A 79 -13.78 -20.72 33.64
N MET A 80 -14.38 -19.58 33.28
CA MET A 80 -15.03 -18.68 34.24
C MET A 80 -16.51 -19.03 34.49
N GLY A 81 -17.13 -19.86 33.65
CA GLY A 81 -18.56 -20.18 33.70
C GLY A 81 -19.49 -19.00 33.39
N LYS A 82 -18.94 -17.87 32.93
CA LYS A 82 -19.68 -16.65 32.58
C LYS A 82 -18.98 -15.87 31.49
N ARG A 83 -19.76 -15.12 30.71
CA ARG A 83 -19.30 -14.27 29.60
C ARG A 83 -19.66 -12.81 29.87
N SER A 84 -18.77 -11.86 29.60
CA SER A 84 -19.15 -10.45 29.52
C SER A 84 -19.79 -10.14 28.17
N ASN A 85 -20.73 -9.17 28.13
CA ASN A 85 -21.46 -8.76 26.92
C ASN A 85 -20.62 -7.91 25.94
N TYR A 86 -19.40 -8.34 25.63
CA TYR A 86 -18.60 -7.66 24.61
C TYR A 86 -19.04 -8.12 23.22
N GLN A 87 -19.45 -7.17 22.38
CA GLN A 87 -19.75 -7.39 20.97
C GLN A 87 -18.57 -6.95 20.12
N VAL A 88 -18.10 -7.87 19.27
CA VAL A 88 -17.10 -7.59 18.24
C VAL A 88 -17.79 -7.02 17.00
N PRO A 89 -17.11 -6.17 16.21
CA PRO A 89 -17.67 -5.65 14.97
C PRO A 89 -17.89 -6.76 13.94
N ASP A 90 -18.89 -6.60 13.10
CA ASP A 90 -19.09 -7.45 11.92
C ASP A 90 -18.27 -6.97 10.70
N GLU A 91 -18.29 -7.75 9.62
CA GLU A 91 -17.56 -7.43 8.39
C GLU A 91 -18.03 -6.12 7.74
N SER A 92 -19.32 -5.78 7.84
CA SER A 92 -19.86 -4.53 7.28
C SER A 92 -19.28 -3.33 8.02
N GLN A 93 -19.27 -3.37 9.35
CA GLN A 93 -18.71 -2.32 10.19
C GLN A 93 -17.21 -2.13 9.94
N ILE A 94 -16.48 -3.22 9.67
CA ILE A 94 -15.06 -3.14 9.29
C ILE A 94 -14.91 -2.43 7.93
N LYS A 95 -15.69 -2.82 6.92
CA LYS A 95 -15.67 -2.18 5.60
C LYS A 95 -16.01 -0.70 5.67
N ASP A 96 -17.07 -0.34 6.38
CA ASP A 96 -17.50 1.05 6.54
C ASP A 96 -16.42 1.91 7.20
N ALA A 97 -15.70 1.36 8.20
CA ALA A 97 -14.60 2.05 8.86
C ALA A 97 -13.39 2.28 7.93
N ILE A 98 -13.13 1.33 7.02
CA ILE A 98 -12.06 1.44 6.02
C ILE A 98 -12.45 2.48 4.96
N GLU A 99 -13.67 2.42 4.42
CA GLU A 99 -14.16 3.37 3.44
C GLU A 99 -14.19 4.80 3.98
N SER A 100 -14.66 4.97 5.22
CA SER A 100 -14.67 6.27 5.90
C SER A 100 -13.26 6.83 6.02
N ARG A 101 -12.27 5.97 6.31
CA ARG A 101 -10.86 6.37 6.36
C ARG A 101 -10.34 6.77 4.98
N MET A 102 -10.62 6.01 3.93
CA MET A 102 -10.18 6.36 2.57
C MET A 102 -10.76 7.70 2.12
N LYS A 103 -12.05 7.98 2.43
CA LYS A 103 -12.69 9.27 2.18
C LYS A 103 -12.03 10.42 2.94
N GLU A 104 -11.59 10.18 4.17
CA GLU A 104 -10.91 11.19 4.99
C GLU A 104 -9.57 11.62 4.36
N ILE A 105 -8.80 10.66 3.83
CA ILE A 105 -7.48 10.94 3.24
C ILE A 105 -7.52 11.28 1.75
N GLU A 106 -8.68 11.14 1.12
CA GLU A 106 -8.96 11.43 -0.28
C GLU A 106 -8.32 12.73 -0.81
N PRO A 107 -8.35 13.87 -0.09
CA PRO A 107 -7.79 15.13 -0.61
C PRO A 107 -6.28 15.09 -0.87
N TRP A 108 -5.57 14.14 -0.25
CA TRP A 108 -4.13 13.96 -0.40
C TRP A 108 -3.78 12.76 -1.29
N ILE A 109 -4.77 12.02 -1.78
CA ILE A 109 -4.53 10.86 -2.65
C ILE A 109 -4.43 11.32 -4.11
N LYS A 110 -3.38 10.87 -4.79
CA LYS A 110 -3.29 10.86 -6.26
C LYS A 110 -3.47 9.43 -6.73
N ARG A 111 -4.68 9.06 -7.15
CA ARG A 111 -4.95 7.74 -7.72
C ARG A 111 -4.30 7.58 -9.09
N VAL A 112 -3.75 6.40 -9.33
CA VAL A 112 -3.22 5.99 -10.63
C VAL A 112 -4.02 4.77 -11.09
N PRO A 113 -4.96 4.94 -12.06
CA PRO A 113 -5.73 3.83 -12.59
C PRO A 113 -4.82 2.76 -13.20
N PHE A 114 -5.19 1.49 -13.06
CA PHE A 114 -4.51 0.40 -13.74
C PHE A 114 -4.99 0.32 -15.20
N THR A 115 -4.09 0.64 -16.13
CA THR A 115 -4.43 0.71 -17.55
C THR A 115 -4.02 -0.55 -18.31
N PHE A 116 -4.60 -0.76 -19.49
CA PHE A 116 -4.19 -1.84 -20.38
C PHE A 116 -2.70 -1.75 -20.78
N GLU A 117 -2.18 -0.52 -20.97
CA GLU A 117 -0.76 -0.31 -21.24
C GLU A 117 0.11 -0.72 -20.06
N HIS A 118 -0.30 -0.41 -18.83
CA HIS A 118 0.40 -0.93 -17.64
C HIS A 118 0.42 -2.45 -17.62
N ALA A 119 -0.70 -3.10 -17.93
CA ALA A 119 -0.78 -4.55 -17.97
C ALA A 119 0.17 -5.15 -19.03
N LYS A 120 0.20 -4.56 -20.22
CA LYS A 120 1.06 -5.01 -21.32
C LYS A 120 2.54 -4.83 -21.00
N SER A 121 2.94 -3.66 -20.48
CA SER A 121 4.33 -3.39 -20.11
C SER A 121 4.78 -4.22 -18.90
N ALA A 122 3.90 -4.43 -17.91
CA ALA A 122 4.17 -5.31 -16.78
C ALA A 122 4.39 -6.77 -17.23
N LEU A 123 3.55 -7.28 -18.15
CA LEU A 123 3.72 -8.62 -18.71
C LEU A 123 5.04 -8.74 -19.48
N GLN A 124 5.36 -7.73 -20.28
CA GLN A 124 6.63 -7.69 -21.01
C GLN A 124 7.84 -7.77 -20.06
N ARG A 125 7.82 -7.06 -18.92
CA ARG A 125 8.90 -7.17 -17.92
C ARG A 125 9.03 -8.56 -17.31
N VAL A 126 7.89 -9.21 -17.07
CA VAL A 126 7.85 -10.59 -16.56
C VAL A 126 8.48 -11.55 -17.58
N ASP A 127 8.11 -11.42 -18.85
CA ASP A 127 8.63 -12.25 -19.95
C ASP A 127 10.12 -12.03 -20.17
N GLU A 128 10.57 -10.77 -20.09
CA GLU A 128 11.99 -10.39 -20.22
C GLU A 128 12.81 -10.71 -18.96
N GLY A 129 12.18 -11.10 -17.86
CA GLY A 129 12.85 -11.37 -16.58
C GLY A 129 13.54 -10.14 -15.99
N THR A 130 13.06 -8.94 -16.31
CA THR A 130 13.64 -7.69 -15.80
C THR A 130 13.08 -7.33 -14.43
N PRO A 131 13.87 -6.70 -13.55
CA PRO A 131 13.41 -6.27 -12.23
C PRO A 131 12.06 -5.53 -12.27
N PRO A 132 11.11 -5.84 -11.36
CA PRO A 132 11.29 -6.65 -10.15
C PRO A 132 11.31 -8.18 -10.34
N ASN A 133 11.32 -8.69 -11.58
CA ASN A 133 11.38 -10.11 -11.88
C ASN A 133 12.81 -10.66 -11.95
N GLY A 134 12.93 -11.98 -11.90
CA GLY A 134 14.15 -12.73 -12.21
C GLY A 134 13.83 -14.16 -12.68
N GLU A 135 14.84 -14.97 -13.02
CA GLU A 135 14.66 -16.30 -13.64
C GLU A 135 13.72 -17.25 -12.88
N LYS A 136 13.57 -17.07 -11.57
CA LYS A 136 12.71 -17.91 -10.70
C LYS A 136 11.64 -17.11 -9.95
N ASN A 137 11.48 -15.84 -10.28
CA ASN A 137 10.55 -14.95 -9.57
C ASN A 137 9.82 -14.05 -10.58
N GLN A 138 8.56 -14.38 -10.84
CA GLN A 138 7.69 -13.62 -11.74
C GLN A 138 6.67 -12.85 -10.90
N GLN A 139 6.88 -11.54 -10.80
CA GLN A 139 6.13 -10.59 -10.01
C GLN A 139 5.38 -9.61 -10.91
N PHE A 140 4.30 -10.10 -11.54
CA PHE A 140 3.45 -9.26 -12.40
C PHE A 140 2.87 -8.05 -11.65
N LYS A 141 2.40 -8.24 -10.41
CA LYS A 141 1.82 -7.15 -9.61
C LYS A 141 2.85 -6.07 -9.31
N ASP A 142 4.07 -6.46 -8.93
CA ASP A 142 5.14 -5.50 -8.62
C ASP A 142 5.60 -4.78 -9.90
N SER A 143 5.59 -5.46 -11.04
CA SER A 143 5.79 -4.85 -12.35
C SER A 143 4.69 -3.83 -12.69
N ALA A 144 3.43 -4.14 -12.39
CA ALA A 144 2.30 -3.21 -12.60
C ALA A 144 2.37 -1.99 -11.67
N ILE A 145 2.80 -2.18 -10.42
CA ILE A 145 3.07 -1.08 -9.48
C ILE A 145 4.15 -0.16 -10.05
N TRP A 146 5.22 -0.75 -10.61
CA TRP A 146 6.28 0.01 -11.24
C TRP A 146 5.77 0.86 -12.43
N GLU A 147 4.93 0.30 -13.30
CA GLU A 147 4.34 1.08 -14.41
C GLU A 147 3.48 2.27 -13.95
N ALA A 148 2.76 2.09 -12.84
CA ALA A 148 2.01 3.18 -12.22
C ALA A 148 2.95 4.28 -11.69
N ILE A 149 4.07 3.91 -11.08
CA ILE A 149 5.11 4.86 -10.63
C ILE A 149 5.71 5.62 -11.82
N LEU A 150 6.04 4.92 -12.91
CA LEU A 150 6.55 5.56 -14.13
C LEU A 150 5.54 6.55 -14.74
N SER A 151 4.25 6.26 -14.60
CA SER A 151 3.19 7.18 -15.05
C SER A 151 3.16 8.46 -14.22
N LEU A 152 3.33 8.36 -12.89
CA LEU A 152 3.46 9.52 -12.01
C LEU A 152 4.70 10.37 -12.34
N LEU A 153 5.85 9.74 -12.63
CA LEU A 153 7.07 10.47 -12.99
C LEU A 153 6.89 11.33 -14.26
N LYS A 154 5.99 10.95 -15.16
CA LYS A 154 5.63 11.72 -16.37
C LYS A 154 4.73 12.93 -16.07
N GLU A 155 3.96 12.90 -14.98
CA GLU A 155 2.95 13.92 -14.61
C GLU A 155 3.50 15.04 -13.69
N ASN A 156 4.79 15.40 -13.81
CA ASN A 156 5.46 16.44 -13.01
C ASN A 156 5.53 16.16 -11.49
N TYR A 157 5.71 14.90 -11.12
CA TYR A 157 5.94 14.50 -9.72
C TYR A 157 7.39 14.10 -9.46
N GLU A 158 7.87 14.42 -8.25
CA GLU A 158 9.02 13.79 -7.64
C GLU A 158 8.49 12.61 -6.81
N VAL A 159 8.71 11.39 -7.31
CA VAL A 159 8.12 10.19 -6.73
C VAL A 159 9.09 9.52 -5.77
N HIS A 160 8.68 9.38 -4.52
CA HIS A 160 9.38 8.58 -3.50
C HIS A 160 8.65 7.27 -3.30
N PHE A 161 9.23 6.17 -3.77
CA PHE A 161 8.66 4.83 -3.58
C PHE A 161 9.23 4.17 -2.32
N ILE A 162 8.35 3.88 -1.36
CA ILE A 162 8.69 3.27 -0.07
C ILE A 162 8.32 1.79 -0.13
N THR A 163 9.34 0.94 -0.26
CA THR A 163 9.20 -0.52 -0.27
C THR A 163 10.27 -1.19 0.58
N LYS A 164 9.96 -2.40 1.06
CA LYS A 164 10.94 -3.33 1.67
C LYS A 164 11.27 -4.51 0.74
N ASP A 165 10.68 -4.53 -0.45
CA ASP A 165 10.92 -5.59 -1.42
C ASP A 165 12.26 -5.38 -2.12
N GLU A 166 13.19 -6.30 -1.88
CA GLU A 166 14.52 -6.32 -2.49
C GLU A 166 14.47 -6.45 -4.02
N GLY A 167 13.36 -6.94 -4.60
CA GLY A 167 13.20 -7.10 -6.04
C GLY A 167 13.34 -5.81 -6.85
N PHE A 168 13.11 -4.65 -6.24
CA PHE A 168 13.26 -3.34 -6.89
C PHE A 168 14.69 -2.80 -6.88
N PHE A 169 15.62 -3.42 -6.14
CA PHE A 169 16.96 -2.90 -5.93
C PHE A 169 18.04 -3.68 -6.71
N GLU A 170 19.14 -3.01 -7.04
CA GLU A 170 20.30 -3.63 -7.70
C GLU A 170 21.04 -4.58 -6.75
N ASP A 171 21.05 -4.27 -5.45
CA ASP A 171 21.71 -5.04 -4.41
C ASP A 171 20.85 -5.18 -3.15
N LYS A 172 21.19 -6.17 -2.31
CA LYS A 172 20.50 -6.42 -1.03
C LYS A 172 20.68 -5.30 -0.01
N ASN A 173 21.62 -4.39 -0.23
CA ASN A 173 21.82 -3.23 0.63
C ASN A 173 20.74 -2.15 0.39
N CYS A 174 19.85 -2.34 -0.59
CA CYS A 174 18.73 -1.45 -0.91
C CYS A 174 19.16 0.01 -1.16
N ASN A 175 20.40 0.22 -1.60
CA ASN A 175 20.98 1.56 -1.76
C ASN A 175 20.62 2.19 -3.10
N ARG A 176 20.32 1.37 -4.11
CA ARG A 176 20.03 1.82 -5.48
C ARG A 176 18.97 0.93 -6.12
N LEU A 177 18.03 1.56 -6.83
CA LEU A 177 17.09 0.85 -7.68
C LEU A 177 17.85 0.10 -8.79
N ALA A 178 17.27 -1.00 -9.26
CA ALA A 178 17.82 -1.70 -10.42
C ALA A 178 17.96 -0.75 -11.62
N LYS A 179 18.99 -0.93 -12.46
CA LYS A 179 19.36 0.03 -13.52
C LYS A 179 18.21 0.35 -14.49
N ASN A 180 17.36 -0.63 -14.78
CA ASN A 180 16.19 -0.48 -15.64
C ASN A 180 15.03 0.31 -14.99
N LEU A 181 15.15 0.63 -13.70
CA LEU A 181 14.20 1.35 -12.85
C LEU A 181 14.73 2.74 -12.46
N CYS A 182 15.99 3.07 -12.74
CA CYS A 182 16.53 4.42 -12.59
C CYS A 182 16.07 5.29 -13.78
N GLN A 183 15.03 6.11 -13.59
CA GLN A 183 14.55 7.10 -14.58
C GLN A 183 14.74 8.53 -14.08
#